data_AF-A0A9W6ZTH0-F1
#
_entry.id   AF-A0A9W6ZTH0-F1
#
_cell.length_a   1.000
_cell.length_b   1.000
_cell.length_c   1.000
_cell.angle_alpha   90.00
_cell.angle_beta   90.00
_cell.angle_gamma   90.00
#
_symmetry.space_group_name_H-M   'P 1'
#
loop_
_entity.id
_entity.type
_entity.pdbx_description
1 polymer ?
#
loop_
_entity_poly.entity_id
_entity_poly.type
_entity_poly.pdbx_seq_one_letter_code
_entity_poly.pdbx_strand_id
1 'polypeptide(L)'
;MTALGAAEMNAWKDAYAGVVGRWLAGSSNLHIAPTGHLLSLGTGERWGSSGSRSSAFYVAGRTVAEGAAYKGLWLGCAYVSYFFISSITALIVRVLTTSGVAIMFPIIWGMRRVGAADRQSERVLEYSYPWLGMPMRTWAGDGNHGPSSRYLILPHLVKLLIYYTLFSLSQSPISSLTYSRSTPRFMPVGVWGVFMFWEYFSMVFVRTRLGVSFFPRFTLLAFAALQLYYECHAYGYTGLAVGAVYTATAGVAVYVFTVLELPKYGEGVLEEGRTREVWNGLAWGEWEGRLAGDWTIFMGVNRWYRRIAEDEEEEEEEEEEEEEGGDLEVGEGGVEMRVIRRRVGVGGDA
;
A
#
# COMPACT_ATOMS: atom_id res chain seq x y z
N MET A 1 44.27 12.77 -16.47
CA MET A 1 43.65 12.89 -15.13
C MET A 1 44.11 14.20 -14.54
N THR A 2 43.28 15.21 -14.71
CA THR A 2 43.66 16.63 -14.78
C THR A 2 43.51 17.33 -13.43
N ALA A 3 44.33 18.35 -13.22
CA ALA A 3 44.39 19.20 -12.02
C ALA A 3 43.06 19.91 -11.63
N LEU A 4 42.00 19.74 -12.43
CA LEU A 4 40.64 20.19 -12.13
C LEU A 4 40.03 19.47 -10.90
N GLY A 5 40.46 18.26 -10.57
CA GLY A 5 39.90 17.51 -9.43
C GLY A 5 40.30 18.04 -8.05
N ALA A 6 41.45 18.69 -7.91
CA ALA A 6 41.91 19.20 -6.61
C ALA A 6 41.19 20.50 -6.21
N ALA A 7 40.92 21.38 -7.18
CA ALA A 7 40.21 22.63 -6.95
C ALA A 7 38.73 22.38 -6.62
N GLU A 8 38.06 21.49 -7.34
CA GLU A 8 36.67 21.08 -7.03
C GLU A 8 36.56 20.37 -5.69
N MET A 9 37.54 19.51 -5.34
CA MET A 9 37.53 18.81 -4.06
C MET A 9 37.77 19.75 -2.87
N ASN A 10 38.58 20.80 -3.05
CA ASN A 10 38.73 21.84 -2.03
C ASN A 10 37.48 22.72 -1.91
N ALA A 11 36.84 23.08 -3.03
CA ALA A 11 35.57 23.80 -3.02
C ALA A 11 34.46 23.00 -2.31
N TRP A 12 34.42 21.68 -2.50
CA TRP A 12 33.51 20.78 -1.77
C TRP A 12 33.84 20.70 -0.28
N LYS A 13 35.12 20.63 0.10
CA LYS A 13 35.55 20.67 1.51
C LYS A 13 35.17 21.98 2.18
N ASP A 14 35.34 23.11 1.51
CA ASP A 14 35.01 24.43 2.04
C ASP A 14 33.48 24.65 2.11
N ALA A 15 32.73 24.16 1.12
CA ALA A 15 31.27 24.15 1.16
C ALA A 15 30.75 23.26 2.29
N TYR A 16 31.31 22.05 2.44
CA TYR A 16 30.95 21.14 3.53
C TYR A 16 31.34 21.71 4.89
N ALA A 17 32.54 22.29 5.04
CA ALA A 17 32.97 22.97 6.26
C ALA A 17 32.14 24.23 6.55
N GLY A 18 31.63 24.93 5.54
CA GLY A 18 30.73 26.07 5.70
C GLY A 18 29.28 25.66 6.05
N VAL A 19 28.80 24.51 5.58
CA VAL A 19 27.50 23.94 5.94
C VAL A 19 27.57 23.33 7.34
N VAL A 20 28.56 22.48 7.61
CA VAL A 20 28.82 21.88 8.92
C VAL A 20 29.19 22.96 9.93
N GLY A 21 29.99 23.95 9.54
CA GLY A 21 30.34 25.10 10.38
C GLY A 21 29.14 26.00 10.69
N ARG A 22 28.18 26.19 9.77
CA ARG A 22 26.90 26.87 10.07
C ARG A 22 25.95 26.01 10.90
N TRP A 23 25.96 24.70 10.70
CA TRP A 23 25.20 23.73 11.49
C TRP A 23 25.73 23.66 12.93
N LEU A 24 27.06 23.69 13.10
CA LEU A 24 27.76 23.76 14.37
C LEU A 24 27.75 25.17 14.98
N ALA A 25 27.73 26.25 14.20
CA ALA A 25 27.51 27.60 14.73
C ALA A 25 26.06 27.75 15.25
N GLY A 26 25.09 27.08 14.61
CA GLY A 26 23.75 26.87 15.15
C GLY A 26 23.72 26.03 16.44
N SER A 27 24.77 25.25 16.71
CA SER A 27 24.94 24.47 17.96
C SER A 27 25.40 25.32 19.16
N SER A 28 25.82 26.58 18.95
CA SER A 28 26.03 27.55 20.05
C SER A 28 24.75 27.85 20.85
N ASN A 29 23.60 27.41 20.33
CA ASN A 29 22.30 27.48 20.98
C ASN A 29 21.96 26.23 21.82
N LEU A 30 22.89 25.28 22.05
CA LEU A 30 22.61 24.12 22.89
C LEU A 30 22.97 24.38 24.35
N HIS A 31 21.95 24.51 25.20
CA HIS A 31 22.10 24.64 26.64
C HIS A 31 21.87 23.30 27.33
N ILE A 32 22.74 22.85 28.21
CA ILE A 32 22.46 21.68 29.06
C ILE A 32 21.52 22.14 30.17
N ALA A 33 20.26 21.70 30.16
CA ALA A 33 19.31 21.93 31.23
C ALA A 33 19.76 21.18 32.51
N PRO A 34 19.42 21.68 33.71
CA PRO A 34 19.76 21.03 34.99
C PRO A 34 19.28 19.57 35.09
N THR A 35 18.29 19.19 34.28
CA THR A 35 17.73 17.84 34.18
C THR A 35 18.54 16.88 33.29
N GLY A 36 19.70 17.29 32.77
CA GLY A 36 20.53 16.49 31.86
C GLY A 36 20.04 16.46 30.41
N HIS A 37 18.99 17.22 30.09
CA HIS A 37 18.53 17.42 28.72
C HIS A 37 19.30 18.57 28.07
N LEU A 38 19.91 18.37 26.91
CA LEU A 38 20.29 19.42 25.97
C LEU A 38 19.03 20.20 25.53
N LEU A 39 19.08 21.51 25.42
CA LEU A 39 17.98 22.38 24.99
C LEU A 39 18.48 23.19 23.81
N SER A 40 17.81 23.10 22.67
CA SER A 40 18.03 24.00 21.55
C SER A 40 17.35 25.34 21.85
N LEU A 41 18.12 26.40 22.10
CA LEU A 41 17.64 27.75 22.35
C LEU A 41 16.95 28.36 21.11
N GLY A 42 17.32 27.91 19.90
CA GLY A 42 16.70 28.38 18.65
C GLY A 42 15.35 27.74 18.35
N THR A 43 15.18 26.45 18.63
CA THR A 43 13.93 25.71 18.34
C THR A 43 13.04 25.48 19.56
N GLY A 44 13.55 25.74 20.77
CA GLY A 44 12.90 25.42 22.04
C GLY A 44 12.82 23.92 22.34
N GLU A 45 13.40 23.07 21.50
CA GLU A 45 13.35 21.62 21.67
C GLU A 45 14.24 21.19 22.84
N ARG A 46 13.75 20.27 23.66
CA ARG A 46 14.52 19.58 24.72
C ARG A 46 14.96 18.22 24.20
N TRP A 47 16.20 17.86 24.46
CA TRP A 47 16.97 16.78 23.87
C TRP A 47 17.63 16.05 25.01
N GLY A 48 17.16 14.88 25.35
CA GLY A 48 17.86 14.05 26.31
C GLY A 48 17.19 12.72 26.39
N SER A 49 17.97 11.68 26.64
CA SER A 49 17.37 10.47 27.20
C SER A 49 16.66 10.94 28.46
N SER A 50 15.35 10.74 28.56
CA SER A 50 14.72 10.72 29.87
C SER A 50 15.63 9.87 30.76
N GLY A 51 16.25 10.49 31.78
CA GLY A 51 17.31 9.88 32.59
C GLY A 51 16.88 8.59 33.28
N SER A 52 15.60 8.23 33.16
CA SER A 52 14.99 7.02 33.71
C SER A 52 15.23 5.74 32.90
N ARG A 53 15.53 5.75 31.58
CA ARG A 53 15.38 4.51 30.77
C ARG A 53 16.60 3.95 30.01
N SER A 54 17.43 4.74 29.33
CA SER A 54 18.54 4.16 28.51
C SER A 54 19.94 4.37 29.01
N SER A 55 20.25 5.53 29.58
CA SER A 55 21.57 5.81 30.16
C SER A 55 21.75 5.19 31.55
N ALA A 56 20.65 4.86 32.23
CA ALA A 56 20.68 4.25 33.56
C ALA A 56 21.21 2.80 33.57
N PHE A 57 21.24 2.08 32.43
CA PHE A 57 21.70 0.68 32.43
C PHE A 57 23.19 0.54 32.78
N TYR A 58 24.04 1.41 32.24
CA TYR A 58 25.48 1.40 32.54
C TYR A 58 25.82 2.16 33.82
N VAL A 59 24.96 3.08 34.25
CA VAL A 59 25.17 3.93 35.44
C VAL A 59 24.64 3.27 36.72
N ALA A 60 23.67 2.33 36.62
CA ALA A 60 23.00 1.72 37.79
C ALA A 60 23.50 0.31 38.16
N GLY A 61 24.64 -0.16 37.64
CA GLY A 61 25.20 -1.47 38.01
C GLY A 61 24.39 -2.69 37.58
N ARG A 62 23.55 -2.56 36.53
CA ARG A 62 22.73 -3.64 36.00
C ARG A 62 23.55 -4.64 35.17
N THR A 63 23.12 -5.90 35.16
CA THR A 63 23.81 -6.96 34.41
C THR A 63 23.58 -6.83 32.90
N VAL A 64 24.51 -7.37 32.08
CA VAL A 64 24.38 -7.42 30.61
C VAL A 64 23.10 -8.16 30.19
N ALA A 65 22.70 -9.18 30.97
CA ALA A 65 21.48 -9.95 30.74
C ALA A 65 20.21 -9.08 30.86
N GLU A 66 20.14 -8.19 31.85
CA GLU A 66 19.01 -7.25 32.00
C GLU A 66 18.94 -6.27 30.84
N GLY A 67 20.09 -5.78 30.35
CA GLY A 67 20.15 -4.93 29.17
C GLY A 67 19.66 -5.64 27.90
N ALA A 68 20.07 -6.89 27.72
CA ALA A 68 19.60 -7.72 26.60
C ALA A 68 18.10 -8.01 26.69
N ALA A 69 17.59 -8.36 27.87
CA ALA A 69 16.16 -8.61 28.10
C ALA A 69 15.32 -7.35 27.81
N TYR A 70 15.78 -6.17 28.25
CA TYR A 70 15.11 -4.91 27.97
C TYR A 70 15.07 -4.58 26.47
N LYS A 71 16.19 -4.74 25.76
CA LYS A 71 16.23 -4.56 24.30
C LYS A 71 15.35 -5.58 23.58
N GLY A 72 15.30 -6.83 24.06
CA GLY A 72 14.40 -7.85 23.55
C GLY A 72 12.93 -7.46 23.71
N LEU A 73 12.54 -6.95 24.89
CA LEU A 73 11.19 -6.43 25.13
C LEU A 73 10.87 -5.26 24.20
N TRP A 74 11.82 -4.33 24.02
CA TRP A 74 11.66 -3.20 23.12
C TRP A 74 11.47 -3.64 21.66
N LEU A 75 12.25 -4.63 21.19
CA LEU A 75 12.06 -5.25 19.88
C LEU A 75 10.70 -5.94 19.75
N GLY A 76 10.21 -6.56 20.82
CA GLY A 76 8.84 -7.08 20.87
C GLY A 76 7.78 -5.99 20.69
N CYS A 77 7.93 -4.86 21.39
CA CYS A 77 7.07 -3.68 21.18
C CYS A 77 7.18 -3.13 19.75
N ALA A 78 8.39 -3.06 19.19
CA ALA A 78 8.62 -2.64 17.82
C ALA A 78 7.93 -3.56 16.81
N TYR A 79 7.96 -4.87 17.02
CA TYR A 79 7.24 -5.84 16.17
C TYR A 79 5.73 -5.62 16.21
N VAL A 80 5.16 -5.42 17.40
CA VAL A 80 3.73 -5.11 17.57
C VAL A 80 3.38 -3.78 16.88
N SER A 81 4.19 -2.74 17.07
CA SER A 81 4.03 -1.45 16.38
C SER A 81 4.11 -1.61 14.86
N TYR A 82 5.07 -2.38 14.34
CA TYR A 82 5.20 -2.68 12.92
C TYR A 82 3.91 -3.30 12.38
N PHE A 83 3.37 -4.31 13.06
CA PHE A 83 2.15 -4.98 12.66
C PHE A 83 0.96 -4.00 12.57
N PHE A 84 0.78 -3.13 13.58
CA PHE A 84 -0.29 -2.14 13.56
C PHE A 84 -0.10 -1.06 12.48
N ILE A 85 1.11 -0.51 12.35
CA ILE A 85 1.41 0.52 11.34
C ILE A 85 1.21 -0.07 9.93
N SER A 86 1.80 -1.24 9.65
CA SER A 86 1.66 -1.95 8.38
C SER A 86 0.20 -2.27 8.06
N SER A 87 -0.57 -2.79 9.02
CA SER A 87 -2.00 -3.09 8.82
C SER A 87 -2.82 -1.83 8.46
N ILE A 88 -2.61 -0.73 9.20
CA ILE A 88 -3.34 0.52 8.98
C ILE A 88 -2.91 1.19 7.68
N THR A 89 -1.61 1.19 7.37
CA THR A 89 -1.11 1.75 6.10
C THR A 89 -1.57 0.94 4.90
N ALA A 90 -1.58 -0.40 4.98
CA ALA A 90 -2.13 -1.25 3.93
C ALA A 90 -3.61 -0.94 3.66
N LEU A 91 -4.41 -0.77 4.72
CA LEU A 91 -5.79 -0.33 4.63
C LEU A 91 -5.94 1.00 3.91
N ILE A 92 -5.16 2.01 4.32
CA ILE A 92 -5.25 3.35 3.76
C ILE A 92 -4.79 3.35 2.31
N VAL A 93 -3.73 2.64 1.96
CA VAL A 93 -3.24 2.54 0.57
C VAL A 93 -4.32 1.93 -0.33
N ARG A 94 -5.02 0.88 0.11
CA ARG A 94 -6.17 0.31 -0.62
C ARG A 94 -7.32 1.32 -0.77
N VAL A 95 -7.62 2.07 0.28
CA VAL A 95 -8.66 3.10 0.23
C VAL A 95 -8.26 4.25 -0.70
N LEU A 96 -7.01 4.69 -0.66
CA LEU A 96 -6.49 5.75 -1.52
C LEU A 96 -6.52 5.34 -3.00
N THR A 97 -6.05 4.12 -3.31
CA THR A 97 -6.08 3.60 -4.68
C THR A 97 -7.51 3.44 -5.22
N THR A 98 -8.43 2.89 -4.43
CA THR A 98 -9.85 2.80 -4.83
C THR A 98 -10.53 4.17 -4.89
N SER A 99 -10.12 5.13 -4.06
CA SER A 99 -10.71 6.48 -4.04
C SER A 99 -10.35 7.34 -5.23
N GLY A 100 -9.13 7.22 -5.76
CA GLY A 100 -8.74 7.94 -6.98
C GLY A 100 -9.66 7.57 -8.14
N VAL A 101 -10.01 6.29 -8.26
CA VAL A 101 -10.94 5.76 -9.26
C VAL A 101 -12.37 6.23 -8.99
N ALA A 102 -12.83 6.15 -7.74
CA ALA A 102 -14.19 6.57 -7.37
C ALA A 102 -14.48 8.04 -7.71
N ILE A 103 -13.45 8.91 -7.72
CA ILE A 103 -13.55 10.32 -8.12
C ILE A 103 -13.61 10.47 -9.66
N MET A 104 -13.02 9.55 -10.43
CA MET A 104 -13.08 9.62 -11.90
C MET A 104 -14.50 9.43 -12.44
N PHE A 105 -15.30 8.57 -11.82
CA PHE A 105 -16.69 8.34 -12.23
C PHE A 105 -17.56 9.61 -12.25
N PRO A 106 -17.67 10.42 -11.17
CA PRO A 106 -18.44 11.66 -11.22
C PRO A 106 -17.85 12.70 -12.17
N ILE A 107 -16.53 12.71 -12.40
CA ILE A 107 -15.89 13.59 -13.38
C ILE A 107 -16.33 13.22 -14.80
N ILE A 108 -16.17 11.95 -15.20
CA ILE A 108 -16.59 11.47 -16.53
C ILE A 108 -18.10 11.66 -16.72
N TRP A 109 -18.89 11.37 -15.70
CA TRP A 109 -20.33 11.60 -15.73
C TRP A 109 -20.68 13.09 -15.93
N GLY A 110 -19.96 13.99 -15.26
CA GLY A 110 -20.08 15.44 -15.47
C GLY A 110 -19.67 15.88 -16.88
N MET A 111 -18.59 15.32 -17.41
CA MET A 111 -18.14 15.58 -18.79
C MET A 111 -19.19 15.10 -19.81
N ARG A 112 -19.81 13.94 -19.59
CA ARG A 112 -20.89 13.41 -20.42
C ARG A 112 -22.12 14.33 -20.41
N ARG A 113 -22.47 14.93 -19.27
CA ARG A 113 -23.55 15.92 -19.16
C ARG A 113 -23.31 17.17 -20.01
N VAL A 114 -22.06 17.55 -20.21
CA VAL A 114 -21.63 18.70 -21.02
C VAL A 114 -21.40 18.31 -22.49
N GLY A 115 -21.48 17.01 -22.82
CA GLY A 115 -21.18 16.50 -24.16
C GLY A 115 -19.68 16.40 -24.48
N ALA A 116 -18.82 16.45 -23.46
CA ALA A 116 -17.37 16.40 -23.59
C ALA A 116 -16.78 14.98 -23.46
N ALA A 117 -17.59 13.99 -23.09
CA ALA A 117 -17.19 12.59 -22.98
C ALA A 117 -18.30 11.67 -23.48
N ASP A 118 -17.91 10.60 -24.16
CA ASP A 118 -18.82 9.61 -24.72
C ASP A 118 -19.12 8.48 -23.75
N ARG A 119 -20.19 7.72 -24.03
CA ARG A 119 -20.50 6.47 -23.31
C ARG A 119 -19.36 5.46 -23.36
N GLN A 120 -18.52 5.51 -24.37
CA GLN A 120 -17.35 4.63 -24.48
C GLN A 120 -16.31 4.95 -23.40
N SER A 121 -16.12 6.22 -23.03
CA SER A 121 -15.21 6.61 -21.94
C SER A 121 -15.66 6.07 -20.58
N GLU A 122 -16.98 6.03 -20.36
CA GLU A 122 -17.59 5.44 -19.16
C GLU A 122 -17.38 3.92 -19.14
N ARG A 123 -17.62 3.22 -20.26
CA ARG A 123 -17.33 1.79 -20.40
C ARG A 123 -15.85 1.46 -20.15
N VAL A 124 -14.94 2.23 -20.74
CA VAL A 124 -13.49 2.03 -20.53
C VAL A 124 -13.15 2.15 -19.05
N LEU A 125 -13.74 3.11 -18.33
CA LEU A 125 -13.53 3.26 -16.88
C LEU A 125 -14.14 2.08 -16.11
N GLU A 126 -15.33 1.61 -16.49
CA GLU A 126 -15.98 0.44 -15.89
C GLU A 126 -15.14 -0.84 -16.06
N TYR A 127 -14.57 -1.07 -17.24
CA TYR A 127 -13.73 -2.23 -17.54
C TYR A 127 -12.32 -2.12 -16.95
N SER A 128 -11.76 -0.91 -16.86
CA SER A 128 -10.46 -0.68 -16.22
C SER A 128 -10.51 -0.92 -14.71
N TYR A 129 -11.68 -0.76 -14.11
CA TYR A 129 -11.89 -0.84 -12.67
C TYR A 129 -13.12 -1.69 -12.34
N PRO A 130 -13.14 -2.97 -12.70
CA PRO A 130 -14.34 -3.79 -12.68
C PRO A 130 -14.90 -3.99 -11.26
N TRP A 131 -14.06 -3.85 -10.21
CA TRP A 131 -14.52 -3.88 -8.82
C TRP A 131 -15.47 -2.73 -8.48
N LEU A 132 -15.34 -1.56 -9.10
CA LEU A 132 -16.23 -0.42 -8.90
C LEU A 132 -17.21 -0.26 -10.07
N GLY A 133 -16.76 -0.53 -11.30
CA GLY A 133 -17.52 -0.40 -12.53
C GLY A 133 -18.68 -1.38 -12.65
N MET A 134 -18.48 -2.66 -12.30
CA MET A 134 -19.54 -3.67 -12.42
C MET A 134 -20.73 -3.39 -11.49
N PRO A 135 -20.55 -3.10 -10.19
CA PRO A 135 -21.65 -2.68 -9.32
C PRO A 135 -22.36 -1.40 -9.82
N MET A 136 -21.62 -0.47 -10.43
CA MET A 136 -22.24 0.74 -10.99
C MET A 136 -23.12 0.43 -12.20
N ARG A 137 -22.68 -0.49 -13.07
CA ARG A 137 -23.43 -0.93 -14.24
C ARG A 137 -24.69 -1.70 -13.86
N THR A 138 -24.62 -2.58 -12.86
CA THR A 138 -25.81 -3.30 -12.36
C THR A 138 -26.83 -2.32 -11.75
N TRP A 139 -26.39 -1.35 -10.94
CA TRP A 139 -27.28 -0.31 -10.40
C TRP A 139 -27.85 0.64 -11.46
N ALA A 140 -27.12 0.86 -12.56
CA ALA A 140 -27.62 1.64 -13.70
C ALA A 140 -28.65 0.87 -14.55
N GLY A 141 -28.53 -0.47 -14.60
CA GLY A 141 -29.42 -1.36 -15.35
C GLY A 141 -30.84 -1.49 -14.75
N ASP A 142 -30.98 -1.35 -13.43
CA ASP A 142 -32.24 -1.55 -12.71
C ASP A 142 -33.32 -0.46 -12.97
N GLY A 143 -33.04 0.53 -13.81
CA GLY A 143 -34.03 1.44 -14.43
C GLY A 143 -34.79 2.39 -13.50
N ASN A 144 -34.77 2.15 -12.19
CA ASN A 144 -35.61 2.84 -11.21
C ASN A 144 -34.81 3.85 -10.37
N HIS A 145 -33.50 3.95 -10.59
CA HIS A 145 -32.60 4.80 -9.82
C HIS A 145 -32.03 5.89 -10.75
N GLY A 146 -32.52 7.12 -10.56
CA GLY A 146 -31.88 8.32 -11.12
C GLY A 146 -30.40 8.42 -10.72
N PRO A 147 -29.64 9.39 -11.27
CA PRO A 147 -28.18 9.29 -11.42
C PRO A 147 -27.49 8.80 -10.15
N SER A 148 -27.12 7.52 -10.18
CA SER A 148 -26.68 6.67 -9.07
C SER A 148 -25.34 7.11 -8.44
N SER A 149 -24.73 8.18 -8.95
CA SER A 149 -23.47 8.73 -8.46
C SER A 149 -23.57 9.26 -7.02
N ARG A 150 -24.72 9.82 -6.62
CA ARG A 150 -24.89 10.36 -5.24
C ARG A 150 -24.83 9.28 -4.17
N TYR A 151 -25.38 8.10 -4.46
CA TYR A 151 -25.39 6.96 -3.54
C TYR A 151 -24.04 6.25 -3.45
N LEU A 152 -23.10 6.54 -4.37
CA LEU A 152 -21.74 6.01 -4.31
C LEU A 152 -20.77 7.01 -3.66
N ILE A 153 -20.87 8.29 -4.02
CA ILE A 153 -19.98 9.34 -3.51
C ILE A 153 -20.14 9.51 -2.00
N LEU A 154 -21.38 9.58 -1.49
CA LEU A 154 -21.59 9.88 -0.08
C LEU A 154 -21.05 8.76 0.83
N PRO A 155 -21.35 7.45 0.62
CA PRO A 155 -20.73 6.38 1.39
C PRO A 155 -19.21 6.33 1.21
N HIS A 156 -18.70 6.65 0.03
CA HIS A 156 -17.25 6.70 -0.21
C HIS A 156 -16.56 7.83 0.57
N LEU A 157 -17.18 9.02 0.65
CA LEU A 157 -16.70 10.12 1.50
C LEU A 157 -16.73 9.76 2.98
N VAL A 158 -17.80 9.09 3.43
CA VAL A 158 -17.90 8.57 4.81
C VAL A 158 -16.79 7.54 5.07
N LYS A 159 -16.53 6.64 4.12
CA LYS A 159 -15.43 5.67 4.16
C LYS A 159 -14.08 6.39 4.30
N LEU A 160 -13.79 7.39 3.45
CA LEU A 160 -12.58 8.20 3.53
C LEU A 160 -12.43 8.89 4.89
N LEU A 161 -13.50 9.46 5.42
CA LEU A 161 -13.49 10.10 6.73
C LEU A 161 -13.17 9.09 7.85
N ILE A 162 -13.75 7.89 7.81
CA ILE A 162 -13.50 6.83 8.80
C ILE A 162 -12.03 6.38 8.72
N TYR A 163 -11.49 6.14 7.52
CA TYR A 163 -10.10 5.69 7.38
C TYR A 163 -9.09 6.78 7.69
N TYR A 164 -9.39 8.04 7.36
CA TYR A 164 -8.56 9.17 7.75
C TYR A 164 -8.54 9.39 9.27
N THR A 165 -9.70 9.26 9.92
CA THR A 165 -9.75 9.36 11.40
C THR A 165 -9.03 8.19 12.04
N LEU A 166 -9.18 6.96 11.53
CA LEU A 166 -8.40 5.79 11.98
C LEU A 166 -6.89 6.02 11.83
N PHE A 167 -6.44 6.53 10.67
CA PHE A 167 -5.05 6.90 10.44
C PHE A 167 -4.57 7.90 11.50
N SER A 168 -5.23 9.05 11.60
CA SER A 168 -4.86 10.12 12.53
C SER A 168 -4.84 9.66 13.99
N LEU A 169 -5.86 8.90 14.39
CA LEU A 169 -5.97 8.35 15.75
C LEU A 169 -4.92 7.28 16.05
N SER A 170 -4.41 6.57 15.04
CA SER A 170 -3.35 5.57 15.23
C SER A 170 -1.95 6.20 15.31
N GLN A 171 -1.73 7.31 14.62
CA GLN A 171 -0.44 8.00 14.61
C GLN A 171 -0.03 8.48 16.00
N SER A 172 -0.95 9.09 16.74
CA SER A 172 -0.69 9.67 18.07
C SER A 172 -0.23 8.65 19.13
N PRO A 173 -0.97 7.55 19.42
CA PRO A 173 -0.58 6.56 20.43
C PRO A 173 0.63 5.74 20.00
N ILE A 174 0.77 5.41 18.72
CA ILE A 174 1.95 4.67 18.23
C ILE A 174 3.19 5.56 18.33
N SER A 175 3.08 6.83 17.95
CA SER A 175 4.18 7.77 18.12
C SER A 175 4.53 7.98 19.59
N SER A 176 3.56 8.08 20.50
CA SER A 176 3.87 8.25 21.92
C SER A 176 4.47 6.99 22.55
N LEU A 177 4.05 5.79 22.11
CA LEU A 177 4.57 4.51 22.58
C LEU A 177 6.01 4.27 22.09
N THR A 178 6.25 4.41 20.79
CA THR A 178 7.54 4.09 20.15
C THR A 178 8.54 5.25 20.30
N TYR A 179 8.05 6.48 20.28
CA TYR A 179 8.86 7.70 20.21
C TYR A 179 8.66 8.62 21.41
N SER A 180 8.73 8.06 22.61
CA SER A 180 8.61 8.80 23.87
C SER A 180 9.80 9.73 24.18
N ARG A 181 10.93 9.61 23.47
CA ARG A 181 12.05 10.55 23.57
C ARG A 181 11.80 11.75 22.67
N SER A 182 12.58 12.81 22.89
CA SER A 182 12.63 13.95 21.97
C SER A 182 12.85 13.46 20.54
N THR A 183 11.82 13.43 19.70
CA THR A 183 11.94 13.10 18.27
C THR A 183 11.84 14.35 17.43
N PRO A 184 12.51 14.37 16.26
CA PRO A 184 12.27 15.42 15.29
C PRO A 184 10.77 15.43 14.95
N ARG A 185 10.17 16.62 14.82
CA ARG A 185 8.74 16.76 14.48
C ARG A 185 8.35 15.99 13.21
N PHE A 186 9.27 15.85 12.26
CA PHE A 186 9.03 15.13 11.00
C PHE A 186 9.11 13.61 11.12
N MET A 187 9.67 13.06 12.22
CA MET A 187 10.01 11.65 12.30
C MET A 187 8.79 10.73 12.30
N PRO A 188 7.72 11.00 13.08
CA PRO A 188 6.49 10.20 12.98
C PRO A 188 5.95 10.20 11.55
N VAL A 189 5.77 11.38 10.94
CA VAL A 189 5.26 11.51 9.57
C VAL A 189 6.14 10.77 8.57
N GLY A 190 7.47 10.89 8.70
CA GLY A 190 8.43 10.21 7.85
C GLY A 190 8.33 8.69 7.92
N VAL A 191 8.23 8.12 9.13
CA VAL A 191 8.06 6.67 9.31
C VAL A 191 6.75 6.20 8.67
N TRP A 192 5.63 6.91 8.91
CA TRP A 192 4.35 6.57 8.28
C TRP A 192 4.40 6.66 6.75
N GLY A 193 5.08 7.68 6.20
CA GLY A 193 5.28 7.81 4.76
C GLY A 193 6.11 6.67 4.16
N VAL A 194 7.15 6.21 4.86
CA VAL A 194 7.95 5.05 4.43
C VAL A 194 7.10 3.78 4.41
N PHE A 195 6.28 3.54 5.43
CA PHE A 195 5.37 2.39 5.43
C PHE A 195 4.32 2.47 4.33
N MET A 196 3.72 3.65 4.10
CA MET A 196 2.81 3.83 2.97
C MET A 196 3.47 3.47 1.63
N PHE A 197 4.71 3.91 1.42
CA PHE A 197 5.48 3.55 0.22
C PHE A 197 5.72 2.03 0.13
N TRP A 198 6.12 1.39 1.23
CA TRP A 198 6.33 -0.07 1.26
C TRP A 198 5.06 -0.85 0.96
N GLU A 199 3.93 -0.47 1.57
CA GLU A 199 2.65 -1.13 1.34
C GLU A 199 2.16 -0.90 -0.09
N TYR A 200 2.28 0.31 -0.61
CA TYR A 200 1.97 0.61 -2.01
C TYR A 200 2.82 -0.23 -2.97
N PHE A 201 4.13 -0.28 -2.76
CA PHE A 201 5.03 -1.08 -3.58
C PHE A 201 4.69 -2.58 -3.49
N SER A 202 4.47 -3.09 -2.28
CA SER A 202 4.09 -4.47 -1.99
C SER A 202 2.77 -4.87 -2.66
N MET A 203 1.80 -3.96 -2.72
CA MET A 203 0.50 -4.17 -3.36
C MET A 203 0.61 -4.22 -4.88
N VAL A 204 1.36 -3.30 -5.50
CA VAL A 204 1.40 -3.13 -6.96
C VAL A 204 2.37 -4.11 -7.62
N PHE A 205 3.58 -4.24 -7.06
CA PHE A 205 4.72 -4.85 -7.76
C PHE A 205 5.11 -6.22 -7.22
N VAL A 206 4.91 -6.52 -5.95
CA VAL A 206 5.40 -7.77 -5.34
C VAL A 206 4.38 -8.89 -5.55
N ARG A 207 4.48 -9.65 -6.65
CA ARG A 207 3.52 -10.70 -7.02
C ARG A 207 4.12 -12.10 -6.91
N THR A 208 5.43 -12.25 -7.11
CA THR A 208 6.10 -13.55 -7.03
C THR A 208 6.15 -14.11 -5.61
N ARG A 209 6.06 -15.45 -5.46
CA ARG A 209 6.19 -16.14 -4.17
C ARG A 209 7.47 -15.76 -3.41
N LEU A 210 8.59 -15.61 -4.14
CA LEU A 210 9.86 -15.21 -3.56
C LEU A 210 9.81 -13.76 -3.06
N GLY A 211 9.33 -12.82 -3.89
CA GLY A 211 9.15 -11.42 -3.49
C GLY A 211 8.25 -11.27 -2.26
N VAL A 212 7.12 -11.98 -2.23
CA VAL A 212 6.17 -12.01 -1.10
C VAL A 212 6.82 -12.50 0.19
N SER A 213 7.68 -13.52 0.09
CA SER A 213 8.38 -14.04 1.27
C SER A 213 9.54 -13.16 1.72
N PHE A 214 10.22 -12.47 0.79
CA PHE A 214 11.48 -11.78 1.04
C PHE A 214 11.28 -10.33 1.45
N PHE A 215 10.49 -9.56 0.68
CA PHE A 215 10.36 -8.12 0.85
C PHE A 215 9.82 -7.71 2.24
N PRO A 216 8.70 -8.29 2.73
CA PRO A 216 8.15 -7.93 4.04
C PRO A 216 9.08 -8.32 5.22
N ARG A 217 9.87 -9.39 5.05
CA ARG A 217 10.85 -9.79 6.06
C ARG A 217 12.01 -8.81 6.11
N PHE A 218 12.47 -8.33 4.95
CA PHE A 218 13.51 -7.32 4.87
C PHE A 218 13.05 -5.98 5.47
N THR A 219 11.85 -5.50 5.14
CA THR A 219 11.30 -4.26 5.71
C THR A 219 11.12 -4.35 7.22
N LEU A 220 10.68 -5.50 7.73
CA LEU A 220 10.60 -5.77 9.17
C LEU A 220 11.98 -5.71 9.83
N LEU A 221 13.00 -6.35 9.25
CA LEU A 221 14.38 -6.32 9.76
C LEU A 221 14.95 -4.89 9.74
N ALA A 222 14.72 -4.14 8.66
CA ALA A 222 15.15 -2.76 8.54
C ALA A 222 14.47 -1.85 9.58
N PHE A 223 13.17 -2.06 9.83
CA PHE A 223 12.45 -1.35 10.88
C PHE A 223 12.95 -1.73 12.29
N ALA A 224 13.17 -3.01 12.55
CA ALA A 224 13.74 -3.47 13.82
C ALA A 224 15.14 -2.87 14.07
N ALA A 225 15.99 -2.80 13.04
CA ALA A 225 17.29 -2.16 13.10
C ALA A 225 17.18 -0.66 13.39
N LEU A 226 16.21 0.04 12.77
CA LEU A 226 15.92 1.45 13.06
C LEU A 226 15.50 1.67 14.51
N GLN A 227 14.61 0.80 15.03
CA GLN A 227 14.15 0.90 16.43
C GLN A 227 15.27 0.59 17.43
N LEU A 228 16.13 -0.38 17.11
CA LEU A 228 17.30 -0.68 17.92
C LEU A 228 18.30 0.49 17.90
N TYR A 229 18.52 1.09 16.73
CA TYR A 229 19.36 2.28 16.59
C TYR A 229 18.83 3.44 17.45
N TYR A 230 17.52 3.70 17.35
CA TYR A 230 16.83 4.76 18.10
C TYR A 230 16.92 4.54 19.62
N GLU A 231 16.85 3.29 20.06
CA GLU A 231 17.00 2.96 21.47
C GLU A 231 18.45 3.14 21.97
N CYS A 232 19.43 2.76 21.15
CA CYS A 232 20.84 2.75 21.53
C CYS A 232 21.56 4.11 21.41
N HIS A 233 21.12 5.00 20.51
CA HIS A 233 21.86 6.23 20.20
C HIS A 233 21.07 7.49 20.55
N ALA A 234 21.82 8.56 20.85
CA ALA A 234 21.26 9.89 20.98
C ALA A 234 20.90 10.46 19.59
N TYR A 235 19.83 11.25 19.58
CA TYR A 235 19.12 11.90 18.46
C TYR A 235 19.88 12.32 17.19
N GLY A 236 21.19 12.64 17.28
CA GLY A 236 21.93 13.41 16.29
C GLY A 236 21.87 12.88 14.84
N TYR A 237 21.79 11.56 14.65
CA TYR A 237 21.78 10.95 13.31
C TYR A 237 20.51 10.16 12.99
N THR A 238 19.42 10.37 13.74
CA THR A 238 18.13 9.69 13.47
C THR A 238 17.63 9.95 12.05
N GLY A 239 17.77 11.18 11.55
CA GLY A 239 17.40 11.51 10.16
C GLY A 239 18.22 10.72 9.12
N LEU A 240 19.53 10.59 9.34
CA LEU A 240 20.39 9.78 8.47
C LEU A 240 20.06 8.29 8.56
N ALA A 241 19.74 7.78 9.75
CA ALA A 241 19.33 6.39 9.94
C ALA A 241 18.01 6.08 9.20
N VAL A 242 17.01 6.96 9.29
CA VAL A 242 15.76 6.85 8.53
C VAL A 242 16.04 6.90 7.03
N GLY A 243 16.87 7.84 6.57
CA GLY A 243 17.27 7.96 5.17
C GLY A 243 18.01 6.72 4.65
N ALA A 244 18.89 6.14 5.46
CA ALA A 244 19.60 4.90 5.14
C ALA A 244 18.65 3.71 5.03
N VAL A 245 17.68 3.59 5.94
CA VAL A 245 16.65 2.54 5.87
C VAL A 245 15.75 2.72 4.65
N TYR A 246 15.35 3.96 4.34
CA TYR A 246 14.56 4.26 3.15
C TYR A 246 15.30 3.91 1.86
N THR A 247 16.56 4.36 1.71
CA THR A 247 17.38 4.06 0.53
C THR A 247 17.68 2.57 0.40
N ALA A 248 17.98 1.87 1.50
CA ALA A 248 18.19 0.42 1.49
C ALA A 248 16.92 -0.33 1.06
N THR A 249 15.76 0.03 1.60
CA THR A 249 14.49 -0.62 1.23
C THR A 249 14.03 -0.27 -0.18
N ALA A 250 14.30 0.94 -0.67
CA ALA A 250 14.09 1.31 -2.06
C ALA A 250 15.00 0.51 -3.00
N GLY A 251 16.27 0.33 -2.66
CA GLY A 251 17.20 -0.54 -3.41
C GLY A 251 16.72 -1.99 -3.46
N VAL A 252 16.22 -2.52 -2.33
CA VAL A 252 15.62 -3.86 -2.29
C VAL A 252 14.31 -3.92 -3.10
N ALA A 253 13.49 -2.88 -3.09
CA ALA A 253 12.29 -2.80 -3.92
C ALA A 253 12.66 -2.86 -5.41
N VAL A 254 13.65 -2.08 -5.85
CA VAL A 254 14.17 -2.12 -7.22
C VAL A 254 14.71 -3.52 -7.55
N TYR A 255 15.47 -4.15 -6.66
CA TYR A 255 15.95 -5.52 -6.84
C TYR A 255 14.81 -6.54 -6.99
N VAL A 256 13.81 -6.48 -6.12
CA VAL A 256 12.64 -7.37 -6.21
C VAL A 256 11.94 -7.17 -7.55
N PHE A 257 11.72 -5.93 -7.96
CA PHE A 257 11.07 -5.63 -9.23
C PHE A 257 11.89 -6.12 -10.45
N THR A 258 13.17 -5.79 -10.54
CA THR A 258 13.98 -6.08 -11.73
C THR A 258 14.47 -7.52 -11.81
N VAL A 259 14.75 -8.16 -10.67
CA VAL A 259 15.36 -9.50 -10.62
C VAL A 259 14.32 -10.59 -10.35
N LEU A 260 13.28 -10.33 -9.56
CA LEU A 260 12.28 -11.34 -9.22
C LEU A 260 11.03 -11.22 -10.10
N GLU A 261 10.48 -10.01 -10.26
CA GLU A 261 9.19 -9.81 -10.93
C GLU A 261 9.34 -9.72 -12.46
N LEU A 262 10.26 -8.90 -12.97
CA LEU A 262 10.42 -8.63 -14.41
C LEU A 262 10.73 -9.88 -15.26
N PRO A 263 11.58 -10.83 -14.83
CA PRO A 263 11.78 -12.06 -15.60
C PRO A 263 10.53 -12.94 -15.64
N LYS A 264 9.77 -13.01 -14.53
CA LYS A 264 8.53 -13.77 -14.46
C LYS A 264 7.40 -13.15 -15.27
N TYR A 265 7.44 -11.83 -15.42
CA TYR A 265 6.62 -11.12 -16.38
C TYR A 265 6.99 -11.49 -17.83
N GLY A 266 8.27 -11.48 -18.17
CA GLY A 266 8.74 -11.88 -19.51
C GLY A 266 8.48 -13.35 -19.87
N GLU A 267 8.41 -14.23 -18.87
CA GLU A 267 8.01 -15.64 -19.03
C GLU A 267 6.49 -15.83 -19.22
N GLY A 268 5.68 -14.78 -19.11
CA GLY A 268 4.21 -14.87 -19.19
C GLY A 268 3.55 -15.50 -17.95
N VAL A 269 4.30 -15.74 -16.87
CA VAL A 269 3.78 -16.30 -15.62
C VAL A 269 2.99 -15.25 -14.82
N LEU A 270 3.31 -13.97 -15.01
CA LEU A 270 2.59 -12.84 -14.43
C LEU A 270 1.78 -12.13 -15.51
N GLU A 271 0.46 -12.12 -15.38
CA GLU A 271 -0.42 -11.34 -16.24
C GLU A 271 -0.43 -9.86 -15.83
N GLU A 272 -0.47 -8.96 -16.83
CA GLU A 272 -0.43 -7.50 -16.65
C GLU A 272 -1.65 -6.99 -15.85
N GLY A 273 -2.83 -7.58 -16.10
CA GLY A 273 -4.10 -7.22 -15.46
C GLY A 273 -4.39 -7.89 -14.11
N ARG A 274 -3.64 -8.93 -13.71
CA ARG A 274 -3.88 -9.63 -12.43
C ARG A 274 -3.00 -9.09 -11.32
N THR A 275 -3.63 -8.39 -10.37
CA THR A 275 -2.96 -7.92 -9.15
C THR A 275 -2.64 -9.10 -8.23
N ARG A 276 -1.68 -8.89 -7.30
CA ARG A 276 -1.31 -9.85 -6.24
C ARG A 276 -2.52 -10.38 -5.45
N GLU A 277 -3.61 -9.61 -5.40
CA GLU A 277 -4.83 -9.97 -4.69
C GLU A 277 -5.52 -11.22 -5.28
N VAL A 278 -5.29 -11.54 -6.55
CA VAL A 278 -5.87 -12.74 -7.21
C VAL A 278 -5.20 -14.04 -6.74
N TRP A 279 -3.91 -13.98 -6.39
CA TRP A 279 -3.10 -15.18 -6.07
C TRP A 279 -3.11 -15.57 -4.59
N ASN A 280 -3.54 -14.67 -3.71
CA ASN A 280 -3.65 -14.93 -2.27
C ASN A 280 -5.08 -15.36 -1.91
N GLY A 281 -5.44 -16.60 -2.25
CA GLY A 281 -6.57 -17.25 -1.62
C GLY A 281 -6.38 -17.21 -0.10
N LEU A 282 -7.31 -16.58 0.62
CA LEU A 282 -7.31 -16.67 2.09
C LEU A 282 -7.46 -18.14 2.47
N ALA A 283 -6.70 -18.61 3.45
CA ALA A 283 -6.75 -20.01 3.90
C ALA A 283 -8.09 -20.39 4.54
N TRP A 284 -8.98 -19.41 4.78
CA TRP A 284 -10.32 -19.61 5.32
C TRP A 284 -11.38 -19.34 4.24
N GLY A 285 -12.42 -20.18 4.24
CA GLY A 285 -13.55 -20.07 3.32
C GLY A 285 -14.24 -18.70 3.40
N GLU A 286 -14.80 -18.27 2.27
CA GLU A 286 -15.56 -17.03 2.20
C GLU A 286 -16.79 -17.14 3.09
N TRP A 287 -16.99 -16.16 3.98
CA TRP A 287 -18.18 -16.12 4.82
C TRP A 287 -19.39 -15.76 3.95
N GLU A 288 -20.40 -16.62 3.92
CA GLU A 288 -21.64 -16.49 3.10
C GLU A 288 -22.45 -15.22 3.39
N GLY A 289 -22.16 -14.49 4.48
CA GLY A 289 -22.81 -13.24 4.86
C GLY A 289 -22.01 -11.97 4.54
N ARG A 290 -21.05 -11.99 3.61
CA ARG A 290 -20.25 -10.79 3.29
C ARG A 290 -21.11 -9.69 2.68
N LEU A 291 -21.03 -8.49 3.27
CA LEU A 291 -21.29 -7.23 2.56
C LEU A 291 -20.50 -7.22 1.24
N ALA A 292 -21.02 -6.56 0.21
CA ALA A 292 -20.33 -6.37 -1.08
C ALA A 292 -18.83 -6.14 -0.87
N GLY A 293 -17.98 -6.81 -1.66
CA GLY A 293 -16.52 -6.91 -1.45
C GLY A 293 -15.80 -5.58 -1.22
N ASP A 294 -16.43 -4.46 -1.58
CA ASP A 294 -15.99 -3.08 -1.37
C ASP A 294 -16.00 -2.60 0.11
N TRP A 295 -16.74 -3.30 0.98
CA TRP A 295 -16.87 -3.00 2.42
C TRP A 295 -16.01 -3.90 3.30
N THR A 296 -15.52 -5.00 2.74
CA THR A 296 -14.65 -5.90 3.47
C THR A 296 -13.19 -5.50 3.26
N ILE A 297 -12.54 -5.11 4.37
CA ILE A 297 -11.10 -4.89 4.53
C ILE A 297 -10.23 -5.99 3.90
N PHE A 298 -10.81 -7.19 3.82
CA PHE A 298 -10.34 -8.30 3.04
C PHE A 298 -11.23 -8.37 1.82
N MET A 299 -10.78 -7.92 0.65
CA MET A 299 -11.41 -8.42 -0.56
C MET A 299 -11.31 -9.94 -0.48
N GLY A 300 -12.49 -10.59 -0.46
CA GLY A 300 -12.56 -11.96 -0.95
C GLY A 300 -12.05 -11.92 -2.36
N VAL A 301 -11.06 -12.75 -2.62
CA VAL A 301 -10.58 -13.04 -3.96
C VAL A 301 -11.79 -13.49 -4.75
N ASN A 302 -12.36 -12.59 -5.54
CA ASN A 302 -13.48 -12.93 -6.36
C ASN A 302 -13.00 -13.99 -7.36
N ARG A 303 -13.50 -15.22 -7.17
CA ARG A 303 -13.51 -16.30 -8.17
C ARG A 303 -14.06 -15.82 -9.53
N TRP A 304 -14.74 -14.68 -9.55
CA TRP A 304 -15.30 -13.99 -10.71
C TRP A 304 -14.28 -13.36 -11.67
N TYR A 305 -13.02 -13.13 -11.27
CA TYR A 305 -12.00 -12.71 -12.24
C TYR A 305 -11.58 -13.83 -13.21
N ARG A 306 -11.99 -15.06 -12.92
CA ARG A 306 -11.78 -16.19 -13.84
C ARG A 306 -12.70 -16.10 -15.06
N ARG A 307 -13.86 -15.46 -14.93
CA ARG A 307 -14.85 -15.44 -16.00
C ARG A 307 -14.60 -14.46 -17.13
N ILE A 308 -13.99 -13.29 -16.94
CA ILE A 308 -13.99 -12.32 -18.06
C ILE A 308 -13.10 -12.78 -19.25
N ALA A 309 -11.99 -13.47 -18.98
CA ALA A 309 -11.14 -14.01 -20.06
C ALA A 309 -11.64 -15.38 -20.57
N GLU A 310 -12.19 -16.21 -19.68
CA GLU A 310 -12.82 -17.48 -20.08
C GLU A 310 -14.15 -17.24 -20.82
N ASP A 311 -14.89 -16.17 -20.49
CA ASP A 311 -16.13 -15.74 -21.17
C ASP A 311 -15.81 -15.07 -22.52
N GLU A 312 -14.67 -14.38 -22.68
CA GLU A 312 -14.21 -13.87 -23.99
C GLU A 312 -13.74 -15.01 -24.91
N GLU A 313 -13.03 -16.00 -24.39
CA GLU A 313 -12.66 -17.21 -25.14
C GLU A 313 -13.90 -18.07 -25.46
N GLU A 314 -14.87 -18.22 -24.54
CA GLU A 314 -16.16 -18.90 -24.81
C GLU A 314 -17.03 -18.12 -25.82
N GLU A 315 -17.08 -16.78 -25.76
CA GLU A 315 -17.81 -15.96 -26.76
C GLU A 315 -17.14 -16.05 -28.16
N GLU A 316 -15.80 -16.05 -28.25
CA GLU A 316 -15.08 -16.25 -29.52
C GLU A 316 -15.28 -17.68 -30.07
N GLU A 317 -15.25 -18.72 -29.23
CA GLU A 317 -15.55 -20.09 -29.64
C GLU A 317 -17.02 -20.26 -30.09
N GLU A 318 -17.97 -19.62 -29.43
CA GLU A 318 -19.39 -19.63 -29.85
C GLU A 318 -19.61 -18.87 -31.18
N GLU A 319 -18.92 -17.76 -31.42
CA GLU A 319 -19.00 -17.02 -32.70
C GLU A 319 -18.37 -17.82 -33.86
N GLU A 320 -17.26 -18.54 -33.63
CA GLU A 320 -16.64 -19.42 -34.65
C GLU A 320 -17.53 -20.65 -34.98
N GLU A 321 -18.19 -21.25 -33.98
CA GLU A 321 -19.14 -22.35 -34.20
C GLU A 321 -20.40 -21.91 -34.97
N GLU A 322 -20.88 -20.67 -34.79
CA GLU A 322 -22.01 -20.11 -35.55
C GLU A 322 -21.64 -19.83 -37.02
N GLU A 323 -20.41 -19.42 -37.33
CA GLU A 323 -19.96 -19.23 -38.72
C GLU A 323 -19.76 -20.56 -39.47
N GLU A 324 -19.30 -21.63 -38.82
CA GLU A 324 -19.16 -22.96 -39.45
C GLU A 324 -20.50 -23.71 -39.63
N GLY A 325 -21.53 -23.35 -38.86
CA GLY A 325 -22.87 -23.96 -38.94
C GLY A 325 -23.79 -23.44 -40.07
N GLY A 326 -23.33 -22.46 -40.85
CA GLY A 326 -24.14 -21.65 -41.78
C GLY A 326 -24.54 -22.29 -43.12
N ASP A 327 -24.01 -23.47 -43.48
CA ASP A 327 -24.33 -24.14 -44.75
C ASP A 327 -25.19 -25.40 -44.53
N LEU A 328 -26.41 -25.22 -44.00
CA LEU A 328 -27.46 -26.24 -44.09
C LEU A 328 -28.43 -25.89 -45.23
N GLU A 329 -28.30 -26.66 -46.31
CA GLU A 329 -29.11 -26.63 -47.52
C GLU A 329 -30.61 -26.45 -47.22
N VAL A 330 -31.18 -25.39 -47.78
CA VAL A 330 -32.62 -25.14 -47.83
C VAL A 330 -33.25 -26.18 -48.75
N GLY A 331 -33.66 -27.30 -48.17
CA GLY A 331 -34.60 -28.23 -48.80
C GLY A 331 -36.03 -27.67 -48.71
N GLU A 332 -36.63 -27.35 -49.86
CA GLU A 332 -38.05 -27.01 -49.98
C GLU A 332 -38.94 -28.08 -49.34
N GLY A 333 -39.70 -27.69 -48.31
CA GLY A 333 -40.74 -28.56 -47.74
C GLY A 333 -41.06 -28.20 -46.30
N GLY A 334 -41.95 -27.23 -46.11
CA GLY A 334 -42.27 -26.69 -44.80
C GLY A 334 -42.86 -27.70 -43.82
N VAL A 335 -42.37 -27.65 -42.57
CA VAL A 335 -43.15 -27.80 -41.33
C VAL A 335 -42.41 -27.01 -40.25
N GLU A 336 -43.07 -26.00 -39.68
CA GLU A 336 -42.54 -25.19 -38.57
C GLU A 336 -42.55 -26.02 -37.27
N MET A 337 -41.37 -26.47 -36.80
CA MET A 337 -41.21 -27.11 -35.49
C MET A 337 -40.50 -26.17 -34.53
N ARG A 338 -41.27 -25.58 -33.60
CA ARG A 338 -40.76 -24.79 -32.48
C ARG A 338 -40.17 -25.74 -31.43
N VAL A 339 -38.86 -25.92 -31.41
CA VAL A 339 -38.16 -26.67 -30.36
C VAL A 339 -37.99 -25.78 -29.13
N ILE A 340 -38.88 -25.91 -28.16
CA ILE A 340 -38.70 -25.33 -26.82
C ILE A 340 -37.80 -26.27 -26.02
N ARG A 341 -36.49 -25.99 -25.97
CA ARG A 341 -35.57 -26.68 -25.04
C ARG A 341 -35.79 -26.16 -23.62
N ARG A 342 -36.57 -26.90 -22.82
CA ARG A 342 -36.56 -26.77 -21.35
C ARG A 342 -35.33 -27.50 -20.80
N ARG A 343 -34.34 -26.78 -20.26
CA ARG A 343 -33.30 -27.35 -19.38
C ARG A 343 -34.00 -27.87 -18.12
N VAL A 344 -34.11 -29.19 -17.98
CA VAL A 344 -34.44 -29.85 -16.71
C VAL A 344 -33.13 -30.13 -16.01
N GLY A 345 -32.82 -29.35 -14.97
CA GLY A 345 -31.70 -29.61 -14.09
C GLY A 345 -31.94 -30.89 -13.29
N VAL A 346 -31.09 -31.89 -13.50
CA VAL A 346 -31.01 -33.08 -12.65
C VAL A 346 -30.21 -32.70 -11.41
N GLY A 347 -30.89 -32.61 -10.27
CA GLY A 347 -30.24 -32.55 -8.96
C GLY A 347 -29.66 -33.92 -8.64
N GLY A 348 -28.34 -33.98 -8.46
CA GLY A 348 -27.65 -35.12 -7.87
C GLY A 348 -27.07 -34.70 -6.53
N ASP A 349 -27.65 -35.24 -5.45
CA ASP A 349 -27.05 -35.24 -4.11
C ASP A 349 -25.93 -36.30 -4.06
N ALA A 350 -24.74 -35.88 -3.60
CA ALA A 350 -23.78 -36.70 -2.86
C ALA A 350 -22.77 -35.80 -2.14
#